data_AF-A0A154QE51-F1
#
_entry.id   AF-A0A154QE51-F1
#
_cell.length_a   1.000
_cell.length_b   1.000
_cell.length_c   1.000
_cell.angle_alpha   90.00
_cell.angle_beta   90.00
_cell.angle_gamma   90.00
#
_symmetry.space_group_name_H-M   'P 1'
#
loop_
_entity.id
_entity.type
_entity.pdbx_description
1 polymer ?
#
loop_
_entity_poly.entity_id
_entity_poly.type
_entity_poly.pdbx_seq_one_letter_code
_entity_poly.pdbx_strand_id
1 'polypeptide(L)' 'MNPSKNDVVEGYTHRYGVHALVWYELHPTMESAILREKTLKAWKRDWKMRLISQGNVEWRDLYPTIL' A
#
# COMPACT_ATOMS: atom_id res chain seq x y z
N MET A 1 18.80 -13.60 -32.44
CA MET A 1 19.27 -12.75 -31.32
C MET A 1 18.02 -12.14 -30.68
N ASN A 2 17.92 -12.25 -29.36
CA ASN A 2 16.70 -12.25 -28.55
C ASN A 2 15.92 -10.92 -28.44
N PRO A 3 14.64 -10.97 -28.00
CA PRO A 3 13.55 -10.11 -28.42
C PRO A 3 13.35 -8.90 -27.50
N SER A 4 12.94 -7.77 -28.09
CA SER A 4 12.61 -6.55 -27.36
C SER A 4 11.25 -6.69 -26.67
N LYS A 5 11.33 -6.85 -25.35
CA LYS A 5 10.44 -6.27 -24.32
C LYS A 5 8.95 -6.45 -24.56
N ASN A 6 8.39 -7.47 -23.91
CA ASN A 6 6.96 -7.57 -23.62
C ASN A 6 6.44 -6.23 -23.10
N ASP A 7 5.43 -5.70 -23.78
CA ASP A 7 4.45 -4.73 -23.28
C ASP A 7 3.72 -5.34 -22.08
N VAL A 8 4.36 -5.29 -20.91
CA VAL A 8 3.76 -5.69 -19.63
C VAL A 8 2.79 -4.59 -19.24
N VAL A 9 1.55 -4.75 -19.72
CA VAL A 9 0.29 -4.23 -19.19
C VAL A 9 0.38 -2.78 -18.70
N GLU A 10 -0.14 -1.84 -19.49
CA GLU A 10 -0.57 -0.52 -19.03
C GLU A 10 -1.61 -0.69 -17.92
N GLY A 11 -1.13 -0.96 -16.71
CA GLY A 11 -1.92 -1.07 -15.51
C GLY A 11 -2.51 0.31 -15.22
N TYR A 12 -3.80 0.32 -14.91
CA TYR A 12 -4.63 1.45 -14.48
C TYR A 12 -4.03 2.35 -13.36
N THR A 13 -2.85 1.99 -12.83
CA THR A 13 -2.09 2.62 -11.75
C THR A 13 -1.14 3.75 -12.17
N HIS A 14 -0.86 3.95 -13.46
CA HIS A 14 0.14 4.94 -13.90
C HIS A 14 -0.26 6.41 -13.70
N ARG A 15 -1.57 6.72 -13.63
CA ARG A 15 -2.03 8.13 -13.57
C ARG A 15 -2.04 8.77 -12.18
N TYR A 16 -1.83 8.03 -11.09
CA TYR A 16 -1.99 8.56 -9.73
C TYR A 16 -0.89 8.19 -8.72
N GLY A 17 0.30 7.76 -9.17
CA GLY A 17 1.44 7.56 -8.26
C GLY A 17 1.15 6.58 -7.12
N VAL A 18 0.20 5.66 -7.29
CA VAL A 18 -0.25 4.68 -6.28
C VAL A 18 0.73 3.50 -6.21
N HIS A 19 2.02 3.80 -6.24
CA HIS A 19 3.10 2.82 -6.23
C HIS A 19 3.79 2.73 -4.87
N ALA A 20 3.57 3.70 -3.98
CA ALA A 20 4.21 3.71 -2.67
C ALA A 20 3.36 2.98 -1.62
N LEU A 21 3.91 1.91 -1.06
CA LEU A 21 3.35 1.27 0.13
C LEU A 21 3.80 2.07 1.36
N VAL A 22 2.98 3.02 1.81
CA VAL A 22 3.37 3.92 2.91
C VAL A 22 3.03 3.40 4.31
N TRP A 23 2.18 2.38 4.41
CA TRP A 23 1.78 1.79 5.70
C TRP A 23 1.26 0.36 5.50
N TYR A 24 1.67 -0.55 6.37
CA TYR A 24 1.12 -1.90 6.50
C TYR A 24 1.12 -2.31 7.98
N GLU A 25 0.27 -3.27 8.33
CA GLU A 25 0.17 -3.83 9.67
C GLU A 25 0.15 -5.36 9.56
N LEU A 26 0.97 -6.05 10.36
CA LEU A 26 0.99 -7.50 10.39
C LEU A 26 -0.05 -8.00 11.40
N HIS A 27 -0.82 -9.00 11.00
CA HIS A 27 -1.87 -9.58 11.81
C HIS A 27 -1.62 -11.08 12.00
N PRO A 28 -1.77 -11.62 13.21
CA PRO A 28 -1.47 -13.02 13.50
C PRO A 28 -2.49 -13.99 12.89
N THR A 29 -3.70 -13.52 12.58
CA THR A 29 -4.76 -14.33 11.98
C THR A 29 -5.45 -13.59 10.83
N MET A 30 -5.94 -14.35 9.85
CA MET A 30 -6.71 -13.82 8.72
C MET A 30 -7.94 -13.01 9.19
N GLU A 31 -8.66 -13.52 10.20
CA GLU A 31 -9.85 -12.85 10.74
C GLU A 31 -9.53 -11.47 11.32
N SER A 32 -8.42 -11.36 12.05
CA SER A 32 -7.99 -10.07 12.62
C SER A 32 -7.59 -9.07 11.53
N ALA A 33 -6.96 -9.54 10.44
CA ALA A 33 -6.65 -8.71 9.28
C ALA A 33 -7.91 -8.20 8.59
N ILE A 34 -8.90 -9.07 8.35
CA ILE A 34 -10.17 -8.72 7.71
C ILE A 34 -10.95 -7.72 8.56
N LEU A 35 -11.03 -7.94 9.87
CA LEU A 35 -11.71 -7.01 10.78
C LEU A 35 -11.03 -5.64 10.75
N ARG A 36 -9.69 -5.61 10.84
CA ARG A 36 -8.92 -4.37 10.79
C ARG A 36 -9.13 -3.63 9.47
N GLU A 37 -9.06 -4.32 8.35
CA GLU A 37 -9.29 -3.76 7.02
C GLU A 37 -10.69 -3.13 6.92
N LYS A 38 -11.73 -3.84 7.39
CA LYS A 38 -13.11 -3.32 7.42
C LYS A 38 -13.22 -2.07 8.27
N THR A 39 -12.62 -2.06 9.46
CA THR A 39 -12.59 -0.88 10.34
C THR A 39 -11.89 0.29 9.66
N LEU A 40 -10.71 0.06 9.06
CA LEU A 40 -9.97 1.10 8.35
C LEU A 40 -10.74 1.62 7.13
N LYS A 41 -11.45 0.77 6.39
CA LYS A 41 -12.32 1.22 5.27
C LYS A 41 -13.36 2.23 5.74
N ALA A 42 -13.95 2.04 6.92
CA ALA A 42 -14.93 2.94 7.52
C ALA A 42 -14.35 4.23 8.13
N TRP A 43 -13.02 4.35 8.25
CA TRP A 43 -12.40 5.54 8.87
C TRP A 43 -12.45 6.77 7.98
N LYS A 44 -12.61 7.93 8.64
CA LYS A 44 -12.42 9.24 8.01
C LYS A 44 -10.99 9.37 7.49
N ARG A 45 -10.82 10.11 6.39
CA ARG A 45 -9.52 10.29 5.73
C ARG A 45 -8.46 10.83 6.69
N ASP A 46 -8.80 11.78 7.56
CA ASP A 46 -7.87 12.37 8.53
C ASP A 46 -7.27 11.34 9.50
N TRP A 47 -8.04 10.34 9.90
CA TRP A 47 -7.57 9.28 10.79
C TRP A 47 -6.57 8.37 10.09
N LYS A 48 -6.79 8.07 8.80
CA LYS A 48 -5.83 7.34 7.97
C LYS A 48 -4.54 8.13 7.81
N MET A 49 -4.63 9.45 7.57
CA MET A 49 -3.45 10.33 7.48
C MET A 49 -2.65 10.32 8.77
N ARG A 50 -3.30 10.42 9.93
CA ARG A 50 -2.65 10.36 11.24
C ARG A 50 -1.98 9.00 11.47
N LEU A 51 -2.68 7.91 11.15
CA LEU A 51 -2.15 6.55 11.29
C LEU A 51 -0.89 6.34 10.45
N ILE A 52 -0.93 6.74 9.18
CA ILE A 52 0.24 6.68 8.28
C ILE A 52 1.36 7.57 8.81
N SER A 53 1.05 8.81 9.19
CA SER A 53 2.06 9.77 9.67
C SER A 53 2.70 9.33 10.98
N GLN A 54 2.01 8.58 11.85
CA GLN A 54 2.61 8.04 13.08
C GLN A 54 3.66 6.97 12.81
N GLY A 55 3.46 6.13 11.79
CA GLY A 55 4.42 5.07 11.42
C GLY A 55 5.44 5.51 10.36
N ASN A 56 5.12 6.54 9.58
CA ASN A 56 5.88 6.96 8.41
C ASN A 56 5.61 8.44 8.09
N VAL A 57 6.15 9.34 8.91
CA VAL A 57 5.99 10.81 8.77
C VAL A 57 6.43 11.31 7.40
N GLU A 58 7.46 10.69 6.82
CA GLU A 58 8.05 11.08 5.54
C GLU A 58 7.41 10.39 4.34
N TRP A 59 6.37 9.56 4.55
CA TRP A 59 5.66 8.86 3.48
C TRP A 59 6.59 8.06 2.56
N ARG A 60 7.64 7.47 3.16
CA ARG A 60 8.61 6.64 2.44
C ARG A 60 7.94 5.38 1.93
N ASP A 61 8.35 4.91 0.77
CA ASP A 61 7.89 3.63 0.26
C ASP A 61 8.50 2.49 1.09
N LEU A 62 7.63 1.70 1.72
CA LEU A 62 7.99 0.53 2.51
C LEU A 62 8.08 -0.72 1.64
N TYR A 63 7.63 -0.69 0.39
CA TYR A 63 7.71 -1.85 -0.50
C TYR A 63 9.14 -2.44 -0.61
N PRO A 64 10.20 -1.63 -0.77
CA PRO A 64 11.58 -2.14 -0.79
C PRO A 64 12.04 -2.76 0.53
N THR A 65 11.40 -2.43 1.66
CA THR A 65 11.77 -2.96 2.97
C THR A 65 11.17 -4.34 3.27
N ILE A 66 10.21 -4.78 2.46
CA ILE A 66 9.56 -6.08 2.58
C ILE A 66 10.24 -7.15 1.70
N LEU A 67 11.16 -6.75 0.81
CA LEU A 67 11.93 -7.62 -0.09
C LEU A 67 13.13 -8.29 0.59
#